data_AF-A0A822DMH4-F1
#
_entry.id   AF-A0A822DMH4-F1
#
_cell.length_a   1.000
_cell.length_b   1.000
_cell.length_c   1.000
_cell.angle_alpha   90.00
_cell.angle_beta   90.00
_cell.angle_gamma   90.00
#
_symmetry.space_group_name_H-M   'P 1'
#
loop_
_entity.id
_entity.type
_entity.pdbx_description
1 polymer ?
#
loop_
_entity_poly.entity_id
_entity_poly.type
_entity_poly.pdbx_seq_one_letter_code
_entity_poly.pdbx_strand_id
1 'polypeptide(L)' 'FILLIIARCSPDEWRNPYPCDTDYDYLENRFTVSNTLWFSIGTLMQQGSDVSPSAMSTRLISGIWWFFTLILISSYTANL' A
#
# COMPACT_ATOMS: atom_id res chain seq x y z
N PHE A 1 -7.79 3.95 4.40
CA PHE A 1 -7.50 5.05 5.36
C PHE A 1 -6.32 4.76 6.28
N ILE A 2 -6.26 3.61 6.99
CA ILE A 2 -5.13 3.28 7.89
C ILE A 2 -3.77 3.28 7.17
N LEU A 3 -3.70 2.72 5.96
CA LEU A 3 -2.49 2.73 5.12
C LEU A 3 -1.99 4.15 4.81
N LEU A 4 -2.88 5.12 4.65
CA LEU A 4 -2.52 6.50 4.32
C LEU A 4 -1.90 7.23 5.50
N ILE A 5 -2.46 7.03 6.70
CA ILE A 5 -1.94 7.61 7.94
C ILE A 5 -0.53 7.09 8.19
N ILE A 6 -0.32 5.79 7.99
CA ILE A 6 0.96 5.15 8.30
C ILE A 6 2.01 5.48 7.23
N ALA A 7 1.64 5.49 5.94
CA ALA A 7 2.53 5.93 4.88
C ALA A 7 2.95 7.40 5.01
N ARG A 8 2.13 8.27 5.62
CA ARG A 8 2.51 9.66 5.91
C ARG A 8 3.36 9.81 7.16
N CYS A 9 3.25 8.88 8.10
CA CYS A 9 3.99 8.90 9.36
C CYS A 9 5.33 8.14 9.27
N SER A 10 5.52 7.23 8.30
CA SER A 10 6.79 6.54 8.05
C SER A 10 7.73 7.42 7.21
N PRO A 11 8.86 7.89 7.75
CA PRO A 11 9.86 8.61 6.97
C PRO A 11 10.47 7.75 5.86
N ASP A 12 10.51 6.42 6.03
CA ASP A 12 11.01 5.45 5.03
C ASP A 12 10.18 5.39 3.72
N GLU A 13 8.95 5.91 3.72
CA GLU A 13 8.11 5.96 2.52
C GLU A 13 8.43 7.14 1.60
N TRP A 14 9.12 8.14 2.14
CA TRP A 14 9.55 9.34 1.42
C TRP A 14 10.81 8.99 0.64
N ARG A 15 10.69 8.88 -0.68
CA ARG A 15 11.81 8.49 -1.55
C ARG A 15 12.05 9.52 -2.64
N ASN A 16 13.32 9.65 -3.01
CA ASN A 16 13.73 10.41 -4.17
C ASN A 16 13.25 9.68 -5.44
N PRO A 17 12.45 10.32 -6.32
CA PRO A 17 12.02 9.73 -7.58
C PRO A 17 13.18 9.46 -8.56
N TYR A 18 14.32 10.15 -8.41
CA TYR A 18 15.49 10.00 -9.26
C TYR A 18 16.72 9.56 -8.45
N PRO A 19 16.97 8.25 -8.31
CA PRO A 19 18.04 7.73 -7.46
C PRO A 19 19.46 8.14 -7.89
N CYS A 20 19.62 8.63 -9.13
CA CYS A 20 20.91 9.06 -9.68
C CYS A 20 21.25 10.53 -9.36
N ASP A 21 20.33 11.30 -8.80
CA ASP A 21 20.54 12.71 -8.46
C ASP A 21 20.49 12.88 -6.94
N THR A 22 21.66 13.17 -6.35
CA THR A 22 21.85 13.29 -4.90
C THR A 22 21.45 14.65 -4.33
N ASP A 23 21.25 15.67 -5.17
CA ASP A 23 20.86 17.04 -4.77
C ASP A 23 19.34 17.28 -4.88
N TYR A 24 18.54 16.21 -4.88
CA TYR A 24 17.08 16.32 -4.89
C TYR A 24 16.54 16.74 -3.52
N ASP A 25 16.18 18.02 -3.40
CA ASP A 25 15.62 18.63 -2.17
C ASP A 25 14.18 18.20 -1.84
N TYR A 26 13.50 17.45 -2.72
CA TYR A 26 12.12 17.00 -2.49
C TYR A 26 12.00 15.48 -2.49
N LEU A 27 11.41 14.97 -1.42
CA LEU A 27 11.04 13.57 -1.29
C LEU A 27 9.58 13.40 -1.68
N GLU A 28 9.28 12.38 -2.48
CA GLU A 28 7.91 12.08 -2.89
C GLU A 28 7.39 10.84 -2.15
N ASN A 29 6.11 10.92 -1.76
CA ASN A 29 5.38 9.78 -1.22
C ASN A 29 4.37 9.29 -2.26
N ARG A 30 4.59 8.08 -2.79
CA ARG A 30 3.72 7.45 -3.80
C ARG A 30 2.34 7.04 -3.23
N PHE A 31 2.15 7.03 -1.91
CA PHE A 31 0.87 6.78 -1.27
C PHE A 31 0.01 8.04 -1.18
N THR A 32 -0.67 8.36 -2.28
CA THR A 32 -1.77 9.32 -2.32
C THR A 32 -3.10 8.66 -1.92
N VAL A 33 -4.13 9.46 -1.62
CA VAL A 33 -5.48 8.95 -1.33
C VAL A 33 -5.97 8.05 -2.46
N SER A 34 -5.84 8.51 -3.69
CA SER A 34 -6.25 7.77 -4.89
C SER A 34 -5.48 6.46 -5.05
N ASN A 35 -4.16 6.47 -4.87
CA ASN A 35 -3.34 5.25 -4.97
C ASN A 35 -3.65 4.25 -3.86
N THR A 36 -3.94 4.73 -2.65
CA THR A 36 -4.30 3.84 -1.52
C THR A 36 -5.67 3.21 -1.74
N LEU A 37 -6.63 3.97 -2.30
CA LEU A 37 -7.93 3.43 -2.68
C LEU A 37 -7.79 2.41 -3.81
N TRP A 38 -6.99 2.73 -4.83
CA TRP A 38 -6.69 1.81 -5.93
C TRP A 38 -6.01 0.53 -5.44
N PHE A 39 -5.07 0.64 -4.51
CA PHE A 39 -4.45 -0.50 -3.84
C PHE A 39 -5.48 -1.38 -3.11
N SER A 40 -6.37 -0.76 -2.32
CA SER A 40 -7.43 -1.49 -1.61
C SER A 40 -8.42 -2.18 -2.55
N ILE A 41 -8.77 -1.56 -3.68
CA ILE A 41 -9.66 -2.14 -4.69
C ILE A 41 -8.95 -3.27 -5.45
N GLY A 42 -7.72 -3.05 -5.90
CA GLY A 42 -6.92 -4.05 -6.61
C GLY A 42 -6.71 -5.31 -5.77
N THR A 43 -6.29 -5.14 -4.50
CA THR A 43 -6.11 -6.27 -3.58
C THR A 43 -7.40 -7.06 -3.34
N LEU A 44 -8.56 -6.40 -3.30
CA LEU A 44 -9.86 -7.06 -3.21
C LEU A 44 -10.21 -7.85 -4.48
N MET A 45 -9.84 -7.33 -5.64
CA MET A 45 -9.98 -8.01 -6.93
C MET A 45 -8.90 -9.08 -7.18
N GLN A 46 -8.02 -9.35 -6.22
CA GLN A 46 -6.80 -10.16 -6.39
C GLN A 46 -5.89 -9.67 -7.54
N GLN A 47 -6.06 -8.42 -7.98
CA GLN A 47 -5.21 -7.76 -8.96
C GLN A 47 -4.18 -6.94 -8.20
N GLY A 48 -2.91 -7.35 -8.26
CA GLY A 48 -1.82 -6.60 -7.64
C GLY A 48 -1.79 -5.15 -8.12
N SER A 49 -1.19 -4.27 -7.31
CA SER A 49 -0.99 -2.87 -7.68
C SER A 49 0.49 -2.56 -7.85
N ASP A 50 0.84 -1.62 -8.73
CA ASP A 50 2.23 -1.15 -8.93
C ASP A 50 2.81 -0.38 -7.73
N VAL A 51 2.01 -0.10 -6.70
CA VAL A 51 2.45 0.60 -5.50
C VAL A 51 3.00 -0.42 -4.50
N SER A 52 4.33 -0.52 -4.42
CA SER A 52 5.02 -1.39 -3.46
C SER A 52 5.36 -0.63 -2.17
N PRO A 53 4.85 -1.06 -1.00
CA PRO A 53 5.21 -0.47 0.28
C PRO A 53 6.68 -0.76 0.63
N SER A 54 7.43 0.30 0.93
CA SER A 54 8.85 0.19 1.27
C SER A 54 9.04 0.04 2.79
N ALA A 55 8.22 0.72 3.60
CA ALA A 55 8.38 0.66 5.04
C ALA A 55 7.87 -0.67 5.63
N MET A 56 8.55 -1.15 6.68
CA MET A 56 8.18 -2.41 7.34
C MET A 56 6.75 -2.35 7.93
N SER A 57 6.35 -1.17 8.41
CA SER A 57 5.01 -0.92 8.95
C SER A 57 3.91 -1.09 7.89
N THR A 58 4.07 -0.48 6.72
CA THR A 58 3.12 -0.57 5.60
C THR A 58 3.03 -2.00 5.04
N ARG A 59 4.12 -2.78 5.05
CA ARG A 59 4.11 -4.20 4.68
C ARG A 59 3.27 -5.06 5.60
N LEU A 60 3.38 -4.87 6.92
CA LEU A 60 2.58 -5.64 7.90
C LEU A 60 1.09 -5.38 7.74
N ILE A 61 0.69 -4.13 7.55
CA ILE A 61 -0.73 -3.77 7.37
C ILE A 61 -1.27 -4.31 6.05
N SER A 62 -0.48 -4.23 4.98
CA SER A 62 -0.82 -4.86 3.70
C SER A 62 -1.04 -6.37 3.87
N GLY A 63 -0.23 -7.05 4.69
CA GLY A 63 -0.39 -8.47 5.00
C GLY A 63 -1.69 -8.76 5.76
N ILE A 64 -2.01 -7.96 6.78
CA ILE A 64 -3.27 -8.09 7.53
C ILE A 64 -4.48 -7.86 6.62
N TRP A 65 -4.42 -6.84 5.76
CA TRP A 65 -5.47 -6.53 4.78
C TRP A 65 -5.67 -7.66 3.77
N TRP A 66 -4.57 -8.24 3.28
CA TRP A 66 -4.62 -9.40 2.40
C TRP A 66 -5.26 -10.61 3.08
N PHE A 67 -4.90 -10.88 4.34
CA PHE A 67 -5.51 -11.96 5.12
C PHE A 67 -7.01 -11.75 5.33
N PHE A 68 -7.42 -10.52 5.66
CA PHE A 68 -8.83 -10.15 5.75
C PHE A 68 -9.58 -10.41 4.43
N THR A 69 -9.00 -10.00 3.31
CA THR A 69 -9.57 -10.19 1.98
C THR A 69 -9.75 -11.68 1.64
N LEU A 70 -8.75 -12.51 1.98
CA LEU A 70 -8.86 -13.97 1.80
C LEU A 70 -9.99 -14.58 2.62
N ILE A 71 -10.14 -14.21 3.89
CA ILE A 71 -11.24 -14.70 4.74
C ILE A 71 -12.58 -14.30 4.14
N LEU A 72 -12.71 -13.07 3.66
CA LEU A 72 -13.93 -12.54 3.07
C LEU A 72 -14.32 -13.30 1.79
N ILE A 73 -13.37 -13.50 0.87
CA ILE A 73 -13.61 -14.27 -0.37
C ILE A 73 -13.89 -15.73 -0.03
N SER A 74 -13.13 -16.33 0.88
CA SER A 74 -13.36 -17.71 1.32
C SER A 74 -14.75 -17.89 1.93
N SER A 75 -15.23 -16.93 2.72
CA SER A 75 -16.57 -16.97 3.31
C SER A 75 -17.66 -16.78 2.24
N TYR A 76 -17.43 -15.92 1.26
CA TYR A 76 -18.35 -15.74 0.13
C TYR A 76 -18.45 -17.01 -0.72
N THR A 77 -17.32 -17.65 -1.04
CA THR A 77 -17.28 -18.94 -1.75
C THR A 77 -17.85 -20.10 -0.92
N ALA A 78 -17.72 -20.05 0.42
CA ALA A 78 -18.27 -21.09 1.30
C ALA A 78 -19.78 -20.96 1.55
N ASN A 79 -20.35 -19.77 1.37
CA ASN A 79 -21.78 -19.49 1.50
C ASN A 79 -22.53 -19.54 0.15
N LEU A 80 -21.83 -19.86 -0.95
CA LEU A 80 -22.38 -20.09 -2.28
C LEU A 80 -22.50 -21.61 -2.53
#